data_AF-A0A8C9CMJ3-F1
#
_entry.id   AF-A0A8C9CMJ3-F1
#
_cell.length_a   1.000
_cell.length_b   1.000
_cell.length_c   1.000
_cell.angle_alpha   90.00
_cell.angle_beta   90.00
_cell.angle_gamma   90.00
#
_symmetry.space_group_name_H-M   'P 1'
#
loop_
_entity.id
_entity.type
_entity.pdbx_description
1 polymer ?
#
loop_
_entity_poly.entity_id
_entity_poly.type
_entity_poly.pdbx_seq_one_letter_code
_entity_poly.pdbx_strand_id
1 'polypeptide(L)'
;MSRETQNGPGGLGPRPGLDGGATARECQGPGRSRPPMERNTPDGTGPMHVPFGHIVANEKWRGSQLAQGMQGKIKLVFEDGLTPVDFYLSSRSCILYITEADLVAGNGYRKRLVRVRNSSKLQGIVVVEKTHTSEQYFPAVQKFTVLDLGMVLLPVASQTEASCLIIQLVEEQTKEPSKNPLLRKKRALISEPALLRTVQQIPGVGKVKAPLLLQRFPSIQQLSNASIQELEPVVGQSVAQHIHAFFTRSR
;
A
#
# COMPACT_ATOMS: atom_id res chain seq x y z
N MET A 1 15.22 15.17 58.92
CA MET A 1 15.75 15.34 60.28
C MET A 1 17.26 15.16 60.19
N SER A 2 17.99 16.21 59.80
CA SER A 2 18.79 17.10 60.67
C SER A 2 20.02 16.35 61.24
N ARG A 3 21.28 16.73 61.00
CA ARG A 3 21.90 18.08 61.07
C ARG A 3 23.16 18.22 60.20
N GLU A 4 23.44 19.47 59.87
CA GLU A 4 24.67 20.07 59.34
C GLU A 4 25.90 19.90 60.24
N THR A 5 27.10 19.99 59.63
CA THR A 5 28.17 20.88 60.14
C THR A 5 29.14 21.26 59.02
N GLN A 6 29.34 22.57 58.86
CA GLN A 6 30.41 23.24 58.09
C GLN A 6 31.74 23.22 58.87
N ASN A 7 32.87 23.24 58.15
CA ASN A 7 33.93 24.27 58.29
C ASN A 7 35.16 23.96 57.39
N GLY A 8 35.57 24.95 56.58
CA GLY A 8 36.97 25.10 56.10
C GLY A 8 37.82 25.82 57.17
N PRO A 9 39.01 26.42 56.88
CA PRO A 9 39.51 26.91 55.59
C PRO A 9 41.04 26.78 55.35
N GLY A 10 41.54 27.34 54.24
CA GLY A 10 42.82 28.06 54.22
C GLY A 10 44.02 27.40 53.54
N GLY A 11 44.41 27.90 52.36
CA GLY A 11 45.68 27.57 51.71
C GLY A 11 46.04 28.57 50.62
N LEU A 12 46.84 29.57 51.00
CA LEU A 12 47.45 30.62 50.17
C LEU A 12 48.61 30.08 49.31
N GLY A 13 48.76 30.60 48.09
CA GLY A 13 50.09 30.84 47.52
C GLY A 13 50.22 30.63 45.99
N PRO A 14 51.03 31.45 45.27
CA PRO A 14 50.61 31.96 43.96
C PRO A 14 51.67 31.89 42.82
N ARG A 15 51.25 32.37 41.62
CA ARG A 15 52.02 32.99 40.50
C ARG A 15 52.65 32.07 39.42
N PRO A 16 53.02 32.61 38.23
CA PRO A 16 52.23 33.49 37.34
C PRO A 16 52.47 33.24 35.83
N GLY A 17 51.68 33.90 34.99
CA GLY A 17 52.12 34.43 33.69
C GLY A 17 51.44 33.80 32.48
N LEU A 18 51.08 34.51 31.42
CA LEU A 18 51.19 35.92 31.02
C LEU A 18 50.17 36.02 29.86
N ASP A 19 49.17 36.89 29.98
CA ASP A 19 49.05 38.17 29.24
C ASP A 19 48.23 38.11 27.95
N GLY A 20 47.43 39.17 27.77
CA GLY A 20 46.72 39.52 26.54
C GLY A 20 45.24 39.14 26.59
N GLY A 21 44.30 39.97 27.04
CA GLY A 21 44.22 41.40 26.84
C GLY A 21 43.34 41.71 25.64
N ALA A 22 42.15 42.22 25.95
CA ALA A 22 41.34 43.16 25.16
C ALA A 22 40.35 42.65 24.09
N THR A 23 39.11 43.01 24.40
CA THR A 23 38.11 43.68 23.53
C THR A 23 37.26 42.85 22.59
N ALA A 24 36.01 42.68 23.04
CA ALA A 24 34.84 42.55 22.20
C ALA A 24 34.68 43.76 21.29
N ARG A 25 34.54 43.51 19.99
CA ARG A 25 33.89 44.39 19.02
C ARG A 25 33.08 43.53 18.06
N GLU A 26 31.80 43.87 17.94
CA GLU A 26 30.91 43.46 16.87
C GLU A 26 31.51 43.78 15.50
N CYS A 27 31.42 42.82 14.57
CA CYS A 27 31.43 43.07 13.14
C CYS A 27 30.45 42.08 12.47
N GLN A 28 29.47 42.63 11.76
CA GLN A 28 28.49 41.90 10.95
C GLN A 28 29.07 41.46 9.60
N GLY A 29 28.63 40.27 9.16
CA GLY A 29 28.54 39.83 7.74
C GLY A 29 29.61 38.83 7.25
N PRO A 30 29.38 38.08 6.15
CA PRO A 30 28.14 37.80 5.43
C PRO A 30 27.79 36.29 5.37
N GLY A 31 26.55 35.99 4.99
CA GLY A 31 26.04 34.63 4.80
C GLY A 31 26.89 33.81 3.83
N ARG A 32 27.43 32.69 4.32
CA ARG A 32 27.87 31.58 3.48
C ARG A 32 26.70 30.67 3.21
N SER A 33 26.00 30.94 2.11
CA SER A 33 25.16 29.97 1.42
C SER A 33 25.99 28.72 1.18
N ARG A 34 25.70 27.62 1.88
CA ARG A 34 26.22 26.31 1.51
C ARG A 34 25.79 26.06 0.06
N PRO A 35 26.70 25.72 -0.86
CA PRO A 35 26.27 25.27 -2.17
C PRO A 35 25.40 24.02 -1.98
N PRO A 36 24.33 23.84 -2.78
CA PRO A 36 23.60 22.59 -2.77
C PRO A 36 24.60 21.49 -3.09
N MET A 37 24.70 20.46 -2.26
CA MET A 37 25.31 19.21 -2.70
C MET A 37 24.55 18.79 -3.95
N GLU A 38 25.22 18.86 -5.11
CA GLU A 38 24.76 18.17 -6.30
C GLU A 38 24.58 16.71 -5.93
N ARG A 39 23.31 16.31 -5.80
CA ARG A 39 22.91 14.94 -5.59
C ARG A 39 23.04 14.21 -6.92
N ASN A 40 24.27 14.04 -7.40
CA ASN A 40 24.60 13.14 -8.49
C ASN A 40 25.05 11.79 -7.92
N THR A 41 24.16 11.16 -7.14
CA THR A 41 24.09 9.70 -7.13
C THR A 41 23.00 9.34 -8.11
N PRO A 42 23.25 8.49 -9.14
CA PRO A 42 22.17 8.00 -9.96
C PRO A 42 21.18 7.33 -9.00
N ASP A 43 20.00 7.93 -8.89
CA ASP A 43 18.89 7.33 -8.17
C ASP A 43 18.63 6.01 -8.90
N GLY A 44 19.13 4.89 -8.36
CA GLY A 44 19.05 3.54 -8.94
C GLY A 44 17.62 3.00 -9.06
N THR A 45 16.65 3.90 -8.94
CA THR A 45 15.22 3.76 -9.11
C THR A 45 14.74 4.35 -10.44
N GLY A 46 15.65 4.56 -11.40
CA GLY A 46 15.34 4.89 -12.79
C GLY A 46 14.46 3.82 -13.46
N PRO A 47 13.73 4.16 -14.54
CA PRO A 47 12.85 3.21 -15.22
C PRO A 47 13.68 2.05 -15.81
N MET A 48 13.63 0.90 -15.14
CA MET A 48 14.22 -0.34 -15.64
C MET A 48 13.39 -0.88 -16.79
N HIS A 49 14.02 -1.11 -17.94
CA HIS A 49 13.36 -1.73 -19.07
C HIS A 49 13.36 -3.25 -18.90
N VAL A 50 12.17 -3.81 -18.63
CA VAL A 50 11.97 -5.26 -18.55
C VAL A 50 11.19 -5.72 -19.78
N PRO A 51 11.79 -6.53 -20.67
CA PRO A 51 11.08 -7.10 -21.81
C PRO A 51 9.93 -8.00 -21.35
N PHE A 52 8.87 -8.11 -22.17
CA PHE A 52 7.75 -9.00 -21.86
C PHE A 52 8.21 -10.45 -21.66
N GLY A 53 7.67 -11.11 -20.63
CA GLY A 53 8.02 -12.49 -20.28
C GLY A 53 9.46 -12.67 -19.78
N HIS A 54 10.14 -11.59 -19.38
CA HIS A 54 11.45 -11.63 -18.75
C HIS A 54 11.37 -11.15 -17.30
N ILE A 55 12.34 -11.57 -16.50
CA ILE A 55 12.61 -11.00 -15.18
C ILE A 55 14.03 -10.45 -15.19
N VAL A 56 14.20 -9.22 -14.73
CA VAL A 56 15.54 -8.68 -14.45
C VAL A 56 15.84 -8.94 -12.98
N ALA A 57 16.80 -9.82 -12.71
CA ALA A 57 17.20 -10.24 -11.37
C ALA A 57 18.50 -9.57 -10.95
N ASN A 58 18.63 -9.27 -9.67
CA ASN A 58 19.88 -8.78 -9.09
C ASN A 58 20.95 -9.87 -9.19
N GLU A 59 22.17 -9.50 -9.58
CA GLU A 59 23.30 -10.42 -9.77
C GLU A 59 23.52 -11.37 -8.59
N LYS A 60 23.21 -10.93 -7.35
CA LYS A 60 23.33 -11.77 -6.15
C LYS A 60 22.51 -13.07 -6.19
N TRP A 61 21.49 -13.14 -7.05
CA TRP A 61 20.63 -14.32 -7.20
C TRP A 61 21.15 -15.31 -8.25
N ARG A 62 22.24 -14.98 -8.97
CA ARG A 62 22.83 -15.88 -9.96
C ARG A 62 23.23 -17.20 -9.32
N GLY A 63 22.78 -18.31 -9.91
CA GLY A 63 23.09 -19.66 -9.43
C GLY A 63 22.34 -20.09 -8.17
N SER A 64 21.47 -19.25 -7.61
CA SER A 64 20.61 -19.63 -6.48
C SER A 64 19.56 -20.66 -6.89
N GLN A 65 19.03 -21.41 -5.92
CA GLN A 65 17.93 -22.34 -6.14
C GLN A 65 16.68 -21.61 -6.67
N LEU A 66 16.43 -20.39 -6.18
CA LEU A 66 15.36 -19.54 -6.68
C LEU A 66 15.52 -19.23 -8.18
N ALA A 67 16.72 -18.81 -8.60
CA ALA A 67 17.00 -18.53 -10.01
C ALA A 67 16.91 -19.78 -10.89
N GLN A 68 17.45 -20.91 -10.43
CA GLN A 68 17.36 -22.19 -11.13
C GLN A 68 15.90 -22.65 -11.28
N GLY A 69 15.07 -22.49 -10.25
CA GLY A 69 13.65 -22.85 -10.29
C GLY A 69 12.82 -22.02 -11.29
N MET A 70 13.27 -20.81 -11.61
CA MET A 70 12.65 -19.94 -12.62
C MET A 70 13.21 -20.16 -14.03
N GLN A 71 14.49 -20.57 -14.15
CA GLN A 71 15.12 -20.87 -15.42
C GLN A 71 14.38 -22.00 -16.16
N GLY A 72 14.18 -21.82 -17.47
CA GLY A 72 13.45 -22.76 -18.32
C GLY A 72 11.96 -22.46 -18.48
N LYS A 73 11.34 -21.76 -17.52
CA LYS A 73 9.95 -21.28 -17.64
C LYS A 73 9.88 -19.79 -18.01
N ILE A 74 10.80 -19.00 -17.46
CA ILE A 74 10.91 -17.56 -17.71
C ILE A 74 12.36 -17.21 -18.02
N LYS A 75 12.56 -16.23 -18.91
CA LYS A 75 13.90 -15.76 -19.23
C LYS A 75 14.39 -14.77 -18.16
N LEU A 76 15.43 -15.16 -17.44
CA LEU A 76 16.11 -14.34 -16.43
C LEU A 76 17.26 -13.56 -17.07
N VAL A 77 17.27 -12.26 -16.84
CA VAL A 77 18.39 -11.36 -17.16
C VAL A 77 18.98 -10.92 -15.83
N PHE A 78 20.28 -11.09 -15.63
CA PHE A 78 20.93 -10.65 -14.40
C PHE A 78 21.62 -9.31 -14.64
N GLU A 79 21.49 -8.40 -13.69
CA GLU A 79 22.06 -7.06 -13.76
C GLU A 79 22.63 -6.65 -12.41
N ASP A 80 23.79 -5.99 -12.46
CA ASP A 80 24.45 -5.42 -11.30
C ASP A 80 23.80 -4.11 -10.87
N GLY A 81 23.96 -3.75 -9.59
CA GLY A 81 23.53 -2.42 -9.11
C GLY A 81 22.01 -2.24 -8.92
N LEU A 82 21.21 -3.31 -9.00
CA LEU A 82 19.75 -3.24 -8.82
C LEU A 82 19.29 -2.91 -7.39
N THR A 83 20.20 -2.82 -6.42
CA THR A 83 19.88 -2.47 -5.03
C THR A 83 19.16 -1.11 -4.98
N PRO A 84 17.92 -1.03 -4.45
CA PRO A 84 17.33 -1.87 -3.41
C PRO A 84 16.52 -3.10 -3.84
N VAL A 85 16.34 -3.36 -5.13
CA VAL A 85 15.40 -4.35 -5.68
C VAL A 85 16.08 -5.70 -5.93
N ASP A 86 15.32 -6.78 -5.75
CA ASP A 86 15.77 -8.16 -6.00
C ASP A 86 15.39 -8.63 -7.41
N PHE A 87 14.15 -8.37 -7.84
CA PHE A 87 13.67 -8.72 -9.17
C PHE A 87 12.76 -7.64 -9.73
N TYR A 88 12.89 -7.28 -11.00
CA TYR A 88 11.92 -6.47 -11.72
C TYR A 88 11.06 -7.37 -12.62
N LEU A 89 9.74 -7.26 -12.47
CA LEU A 89 8.75 -7.95 -13.29
C LEU A 89 8.29 -7.07 -14.47
N SER A 90 8.32 -5.74 -14.26
CA SER A 90 8.07 -4.72 -15.28
C SER A 90 8.75 -3.41 -14.86
N SER A 91 8.66 -2.38 -15.70
CA SER A 91 9.18 -1.03 -15.37
C SER A 91 8.47 -0.35 -14.19
N ARG A 92 7.34 -0.91 -13.73
CA ARG A 92 6.53 -0.38 -12.62
C ARG A 92 6.28 -1.39 -11.50
N SER A 93 6.78 -2.62 -11.60
CA SER A 93 6.57 -3.65 -10.60
C SER A 93 7.85 -4.42 -10.30
N CYS A 94 8.16 -4.55 -9.02
CA CYS A 94 9.33 -5.28 -8.55
C CYS A 94 9.02 -6.18 -7.36
N ILE A 95 9.92 -7.12 -7.10
CA ILE A 95 9.93 -7.98 -5.93
C ILE A 95 11.09 -7.59 -5.02
N LEU A 96 10.79 -7.54 -3.72
CA LEU A 96 11.73 -7.45 -2.62
C LEU A 96 11.68 -8.78 -1.88
N TYR A 97 12.78 -9.52 -1.88
CA TYR A 97 12.87 -10.82 -1.25
C TYR A 97 13.56 -10.70 0.11
N ILE A 98 12.90 -11.20 1.16
CA ILE A 98 13.40 -11.24 2.53
C ILE A 98 13.66 -12.70 2.88
N THR A 99 14.94 -13.05 3.06
CA THR A 99 15.34 -14.41 3.43
C THR A 99 15.05 -14.70 4.90
N GLU A 100 15.09 -15.97 5.29
CA GLU A 100 15.04 -16.38 6.70
C GLU A 100 16.13 -15.67 7.52
N ALA A 101 17.34 -15.61 6.98
CA ALA A 101 18.48 -14.93 7.62
C ALA A 101 18.23 -13.43 7.81
N ASP A 102 17.61 -12.75 6.84
CA ASP A 102 17.26 -11.33 6.95
C ASP A 102 16.24 -11.06 8.06
N LEU A 103 15.29 -11.98 8.27
CA LEU A 103 14.32 -11.88 9.36
C LEU A 103 14.97 -12.07 10.72
N VAL A 104 15.83 -13.07 10.85
CA VAL A 104 16.54 -13.39 12.09
C VAL A 104 17.57 -12.30 12.44
N ALA A 105 18.23 -11.70 11.44
CA ALA A 105 19.18 -10.62 11.64
C ALA A 105 18.55 -9.29 12.11
N GLY A 106 17.21 -9.19 12.11
CA GLY A 106 16.46 -8.06 12.63
C GLY A 106 15.87 -7.18 11.53
N ASN A 107 15.97 -5.85 11.67
CA ASN A 107 15.19 -4.89 10.87
C ASN A 107 15.93 -4.31 9.66
N GLY A 108 17.02 -4.94 9.21
CA GLY A 108 17.85 -4.44 8.10
C GLY A 108 17.08 -4.25 6.78
N TYR A 109 16.12 -5.13 6.50
CA TYR A 109 15.28 -5.07 5.30
C TYR A 109 14.37 -3.83 5.26
N ARG A 110 14.01 -3.22 6.40
CA ARG A 110 13.00 -2.15 6.47
C ARG A 110 13.39 -0.91 5.67
N LYS A 111 14.67 -0.52 5.71
CA LYS A 111 15.18 0.63 4.93
C LYS A 111 14.98 0.42 3.44
N ARG A 112 15.13 -0.83 2.98
CA ARG A 112 14.96 -1.23 1.58
C ARG A 112 13.50 -1.12 1.14
N LEU A 113 12.59 -1.64 1.97
CA LEU A 113 11.13 -1.54 1.75
C LEU A 113 10.66 -0.08 1.71
N VAL A 114 11.07 0.75 2.67
CA VAL A 114 10.70 2.17 2.72
C VAL A 114 11.21 2.92 1.49
N ARG A 115 12.45 2.63 1.04
CA ARG A 115 13.00 3.25 -0.17
C ARG A 115 12.16 2.95 -1.41
N VAL A 116 11.78 1.69 -1.62
CA VAL A 116 10.90 1.32 -2.74
C VAL A 116 9.52 1.93 -2.59
N ARG A 117 8.94 1.93 -1.38
CA ARG A 117 7.62 2.50 -1.13
C ARG A 117 7.53 4.00 -1.46
N ASN A 118 8.63 4.73 -1.22
CA ASN A 118 8.73 6.16 -1.49
C ASN A 118 8.97 6.48 -2.98
N SER A 119 9.23 5.48 -3.82
CA SER A 119 9.28 5.67 -5.27
C SER A 119 7.87 5.85 -5.84
N SER A 120 7.66 6.91 -6.62
CA SER A 120 6.36 7.18 -7.25
C SER A 120 6.06 6.30 -8.47
N LYS A 121 7.09 5.65 -9.03
CA LYS A 121 6.99 4.90 -10.29
C LYS A 121 6.94 3.38 -10.10
N LEU A 122 7.24 2.89 -8.89
CA LEU A 122 7.51 1.48 -8.64
C LEU A 122 6.61 0.90 -7.55
N GLN A 123 5.93 -0.19 -7.88
CA GLN A 123 5.12 -0.97 -6.95
C GLN A 123 5.93 -2.18 -6.48
N GLY A 124 6.22 -2.23 -5.18
CA GLY A 124 6.95 -3.35 -4.57
C GLY A 124 6.02 -4.43 -4.03
N ILE A 125 6.29 -5.67 -4.43
CA ILE A 125 5.73 -6.90 -3.84
C ILE A 125 6.82 -7.48 -2.95
N VAL A 126 6.51 -7.75 -1.68
CA VAL A 126 7.45 -8.34 -0.74
C VAL A 126 7.20 -9.84 -0.67
N VAL A 127 8.23 -10.64 -0.93
CA VAL A 127 8.22 -12.11 -0.74
C VAL A 127 9.10 -12.40 0.46
N VAL A 128 8.59 -13.22 1.39
CA VAL A 128 9.26 -13.47 2.67
C VAL A 128 9.31 -14.96 3.00
N GLU A 129 10.48 -15.46 3.35
CA GLU A 129 10.65 -16.84 3.81
C GLU A 129 10.08 -17.02 5.21
N LYS A 130 8.89 -17.63 5.30
CA LYS A 130 8.21 -18.01 6.54
C LYS A 130 8.42 -19.51 6.79
N THR A 131 9.46 -19.83 7.53
CA THR A 131 9.82 -21.19 7.96
C THR A 131 9.51 -21.35 9.45
N HIS A 132 9.77 -22.55 10.00
CA HIS A 132 9.67 -22.78 11.45
C HIS A 132 10.59 -21.83 12.25
N THR A 133 11.78 -21.51 11.73
CA THR A 133 12.75 -20.63 12.39
C THR A 133 12.29 -19.16 12.38
N SER A 134 11.75 -18.70 11.24
CA SER A 134 11.39 -17.28 11.06
C SER A 134 9.96 -16.93 11.44
N GLU A 135 9.10 -17.91 11.71
CA GLU A 135 7.67 -17.72 11.99
C GLU A 135 7.41 -16.71 13.12
N GLN A 136 8.22 -16.73 14.18
CA GLN A 136 8.11 -15.80 15.31
C GLN A 136 8.29 -14.32 14.92
N TYR A 137 9.02 -14.03 13.85
CA TYR A 137 9.29 -12.66 13.38
C TYR A 137 8.25 -12.18 12.35
N PHE A 138 7.50 -13.11 11.76
CA PHE A 138 6.56 -12.81 10.67
C PHE A 138 5.45 -11.80 11.04
N PRO A 139 4.79 -11.85 12.22
CA PRO A 139 3.74 -10.90 12.57
C PRO A 139 4.22 -9.43 12.54
N ALA A 140 5.45 -9.18 13.00
CA ALA A 140 6.03 -7.85 12.98
C ALA A 140 6.30 -7.36 11.55
N VAL A 141 6.77 -8.25 10.67
CA VAL A 141 7.01 -7.96 9.25
C VAL A 141 5.70 -7.70 8.52
N GLN A 142 4.66 -8.48 8.82
CA GLN A 142 3.33 -8.32 8.24
C GLN A 142 2.70 -6.99 8.65
N LYS A 143 2.73 -6.64 9.94
CA LYS A 143 2.24 -5.34 10.41
C LYS A 143 2.95 -4.19 9.69
N PHE A 144 4.28 -4.22 9.67
CA PHE A 144 5.08 -3.17 9.04
C PHE A 144 4.84 -3.08 7.53
N THR A 145 4.85 -4.20 6.81
CA THR A 145 4.77 -4.21 5.34
C THR A 145 3.36 -3.91 4.85
N VAL A 146 2.36 -4.57 5.42
CA VAL A 146 0.98 -4.52 4.92
C VAL A 146 0.21 -3.35 5.52
N LEU A 147 0.31 -3.14 6.84
CA LEU A 147 -0.49 -2.12 7.52
C LEU A 147 0.20 -0.76 7.53
N ASP A 148 1.50 -0.70 7.87
CA ASP A 148 2.21 0.57 7.99
C ASP A 148 2.64 1.12 6.61
N LEU A 149 3.10 0.27 5.68
CA LEU A 149 3.54 0.69 4.35
C LEU A 149 2.48 0.54 3.25
N GLY A 150 1.47 -0.31 3.44
CA GLY A 150 0.47 -0.61 2.41
C GLY A 150 1.01 -1.39 1.21
N MET A 151 2.05 -2.21 1.41
CA MET A 151 2.65 -3.05 0.37
C MET A 151 2.09 -4.48 0.41
N VAL A 152 2.20 -5.19 -0.71
CA VAL A 152 1.83 -6.61 -0.79
C VAL A 152 2.90 -7.45 -0.10
N LEU A 153 2.49 -8.41 0.72
CA LEU A 153 3.37 -9.38 1.38
C LEU A 153 2.92 -10.81 1.08
N LEU A 154 3.82 -11.65 0.59
CA LEU A 154 3.58 -13.04 0.24
C LEU A 154 4.55 -13.95 1.01
N PRO A 155 4.08 -14.74 2.00
CA PRO A 155 4.91 -15.72 2.67
C PRO A 155 5.17 -16.94 1.77
N VAL A 156 6.37 -17.49 1.85
CA VAL A 156 6.80 -18.73 1.19
C VAL A 156 7.60 -19.59 2.16
N ALA A 157 7.48 -20.91 2.09
CA ALA A 157 8.24 -21.83 2.93
C ALA A 157 9.64 -22.15 2.38
N SER A 158 9.90 -21.87 1.10
CA SER A 158 11.18 -22.15 0.44
C SER A 158 11.39 -21.35 -0.84
N GLN A 159 12.64 -21.33 -1.33
CA GLN A 159 12.97 -20.77 -2.64
C GLN A 159 12.29 -21.49 -3.81
N THR A 160 12.01 -22.80 -3.68
CA THR A 160 11.26 -23.55 -4.70
C THR A 160 9.84 -23.02 -4.82
N GLU A 161 9.14 -22.84 -3.69
CA GLU A 161 7.80 -22.25 -3.68
C GLU A 161 7.81 -20.81 -4.21
N ALA A 162 8.80 -20.02 -3.79
CA ALA A 162 9.00 -18.68 -4.30
C ALA A 162 9.18 -18.66 -5.82
N SER A 163 9.97 -19.58 -6.39
CA SER A 163 10.17 -19.63 -7.85
C SER A 163 8.85 -19.83 -8.59
N CYS A 164 8.02 -20.78 -8.15
CA CYS A 164 6.70 -21.03 -8.71
C CYS A 164 5.76 -19.82 -8.56
N LEU A 165 5.78 -19.17 -7.39
CA LEU A 165 4.98 -17.98 -7.14
C LEU A 165 5.38 -16.81 -8.04
N ILE A 166 6.68 -16.55 -8.19
CA ILE A 166 7.18 -15.48 -9.06
C ILE A 166 6.82 -15.76 -10.52
N ILE A 167 6.90 -17.01 -10.96
CA ILE A 167 6.45 -17.39 -12.30
C ILE A 167 4.98 -17.03 -12.51
N GLN A 168 4.12 -17.39 -11.55
CA GLN A 168 2.70 -17.06 -11.60
C GLN A 168 2.45 -15.54 -11.62
N LEU A 169 3.23 -14.76 -10.87
CA LEU A 169 3.13 -13.29 -10.87
C LEU A 169 3.47 -12.69 -12.24
N VAL A 170 4.50 -13.19 -12.92
CA VAL A 170 4.84 -12.74 -14.27
C VAL A 170 3.75 -13.13 -15.27
N GLU A 171 3.23 -14.35 -15.18
CA GLU A 171 2.12 -14.77 -16.03
C GLU A 171 0.87 -13.91 -15.82
N GLU A 172 0.54 -13.54 -14.59
CA GLU A 172 -0.59 -12.66 -14.30
C GLU A 172 -0.35 -11.24 -14.83
N GLN A 173 0.87 -10.70 -14.73
CA GLN A 173 1.20 -9.38 -15.28
C GLN A 173 1.22 -9.31 -16.80
N THR A 174 1.50 -10.43 -17.47
CA THR A 174 1.50 -10.52 -18.94
C THR A 174 0.11 -10.77 -19.52
N LYS A 175 -0.85 -11.23 -18.71
CA LYS A 175 -2.24 -11.41 -19.13
C LYS A 175 -2.98 -10.07 -19.17
N GLU A 176 -3.92 -9.96 -20.11
CA GLU A 176 -4.85 -8.84 -20.16
C GLU A 176 -5.62 -8.69 -18.83
N PRO A 177 -5.73 -7.48 -18.24
CA PRO A 177 -6.43 -7.27 -16.97
C PRO A 177 -7.89 -7.76 -16.97
N SER A 178 -8.52 -7.81 -18.15
CA SER A 178 -9.89 -8.31 -18.34
C SER A 178 -10.04 -9.81 -18.11
N LYS A 179 -8.94 -10.59 -18.12
CA LYS A 179 -8.95 -12.01 -17.80
C LYS A 179 -9.09 -12.25 -16.31
N ASN A 180 -8.67 -11.30 -15.47
CA ASN A 180 -8.86 -11.38 -14.04
C ASN A 180 -10.35 -11.14 -13.70
N PRO A 181 -11.09 -12.14 -13.17
CA PRO A 181 -12.53 -12.04 -12.94
C PRO A 181 -12.91 -10.93 -11.94
N LEU A 182 -11.97 -10.52 -11.07
CA LEU A 182 -12.18 -9.43 -10.10
C LEU A 182 -12.02 -8.05 -10.73
N LEU A 183 -11.26 -7.95 -11.82
CA LEU A 183 -11.05 -6.69 -12.56
C LEU A 183 -11.96 -6.57 -13.79
N ARG A 184 -12.72 -7.63 -14.12
CA ARG A 184 -13.74 -7.58 -15.16
C ARG A 184 -14.75 -6.48 -14.82
N LYS A 185 -14.62 -5.35 -15.53
CA LYS A 185 -15.63 -4.28 -15.53
C LYS A 185 -16.90 -4.79 -16.19
N LYS A 186 -17.66 -5.63 -15.49
CA LYS A 186 -19.08 -5.82 -15.81
C LYS A 186 -19.73 -4.50 -15.46
N ARG A 187 -20.14 -3.71 -16.47
CA ARG A 187 -21.11 -2.65 -16.22
C ARG A 187 -22.27 -3.34 -15.50
N ALA A 188 -22.50 -2.97 -14.26
CA ALA A 188 -23.71 -3.33 -13.55
C ALA A 188 -24.84 -2.57 -14.24
N LEU A 189 -25.28 -3.05 -15.40
CA LEU A 189 -26.58 -2.70 -15.93
C LEU A 189 -27.55 -3.19 -14.85
N ILE A 190 -28.23 -2.26 -14.19
CA ILE A 190 -29.31 -2.61 -13.28
C ILE A 190 -30.28 -3.41 -14.12
N SER A 191 -30.39 -4.71 -13.84
CA SER A 191 -31.30 -5.55 -14.58
C SER A 191 -32.73 -5.21 -14.16
N GLU A 192 -33.67 -5.19 -15.10
CA GLU A 192 -35.10 -5.00 -14.84
C GLU A 192 -35.62 -5.86 -13.65
N PRO A 193 -35.20 -7.14 -13.50
CA PRO A 193 -35.57 -7.94 -12.33
C PRO A 193 -35.02 -7.41 -11.00
N ALA A 194 -33.83 -6.80 -10.98
CA ALA A 194 -33.27 -6.19 -9.78
C ALA A 194 -34.04 -4.93 -9.39
N LEU A 195 -34.43 -4.11 -10.38
CA LEU A 195 -35.27 -2.93 -10.16
C LEU A 195 -36.64 -3.33 -9.57
N LEU A 196 -37.28 -4.34 -10.14
CA LEU A 196 -38.53 -4.91 -9.63
C LEU A 196 -38.39 -5.43 -8.20
N ARG A 197 -37.31 -6.17 -7.90
CA ARG A 197 -37.04 -6.67 -6.54
C ARG A 197 -36.88 -5.53 -5.54
N THR A 198 -36.21 -4.45 -5.93
CA THR A 198 -36.05 -3.24 -5.09
C THR A 198 -37.40 -2.62 -4.77
N VAL A 199 -38.27 -2.46 -5.78
CA VAL A 199 -39.62 -1.90 -5.58
C VAL A 199 -40.49 -2.80 -4.71
N GLN A 200 -40.31 -4.13 -4.81
CA GLN A 200 -41.00 -5.10 -3.93
C GLN A 200 -40.56 -5.04 -2.46
N GLN A 201 -39.48 -4.35 -2.12
CA GLN A 201 -39.11 -4.12 -0.70
C GLN A 201 -39.95 -3.03 -0.04
N ILE A 202 -40.72 -2.26 -0.82
CA ILE A 202 -41.58 -1.21 -0.28
C ILE A 202 -42.79 -1.88 0.40
N PRO A 203 -43.13 -1.52 1.65
CA PRO A 203 -44.25 -2.10 2.36
C PRO A 203 -45.57 -2.01 1.57
N GLY A 204 -46.25 -3.14 1.41
CA GLY A 204 -47.52 -3.22 0.65
C GLY A 204 -47.36 -3.32 -0.87
N VAL A 205 -46.13 -3.32 -1.40
CA VAL A 205 -45.84 -3.49 -2.83
C VAL A 205 -45.34 -4.90 -3.11
N GLY A 206 -46.21 -5.74 -3.68
CA GLY A 206 -45.88 -7.12 -4.07
C GLY A 206 -45.52 -7.27 -5.55
N LYS A 207 -45.42 -8.53 -6.00
CA LYS A 207 -45.08 -8.92 -7.39
C LYS A 207 -46.00 -8.33 -8.46
N VAL A 208 -47.25 -8.02 -8.12
CA VAL A 208 -48.25 -7.45 -9.04
C VAL A 208 -48.17 -5.92 -9.08
N LYS A 209 -47.99 -5.26 -7.93
CA LYS A 209 -47.97 -3.80 -7.83
C LYS A 209 -46.65 -3.20 -8.28
N ALA A 210 -45.54 -3.89 -8.06
CA ALA A 210 -44.21 -3.43 -8.47
C ALA A 210 -44.08 -3.13 -9.97
N PRO A 211 -44.47 -4.02 -10.91
CA PRO A 211 -44.39 -3.72 -12.34
C PRO A 211 -45.34 -2.60 -12.75
N LEU A 212 -46.55 -2.51 -12.17
CA LEU A 212 -47.49 -1.42 -12.47
C LEU A 212 -46.95 -0.05 -12.04
N LEU A 213 -46.31 0.01 -10.87
CA LEU A 213 -45.63 1.22 -10.40
C LEU A 213 -44.47 1.60 -11.33
N LEU A 214 -43.65 0.65 -11.77
CA LEU A 214 -42.54 0.93 -12.68
C LEU A 214 -43.00 1.29 -14.11
N GLN A 215 -44.17 0.83 -14.55
CA GLN A 215 -44.76 1.29 -15.82
C GLN A 215 -45.19 2.75 -15.74
N ARG A 216 -45.70 3.20 -14.59
CA ARG A 216 -46.13 4.59 -14.39
C ARG A 216 -44.98 5.52 -14.00
N PHE A 217 -44.02 5.01 -13.23
CA PHE A 217 -42.83 5.71 -12.74
C PHE A 217 -41.57 4.93 -13.16
N PRO A 218 -41.04 5.16 -14.38
CA PRO A 218 -39.91 4.44 -14.96
C PRO A 218 -38.60 4.38 -14.17
N SER A 219 -38.50 5.05 -13.02
CA SER A 219 -37.31 5.04 -12.17
C SER A 219 -37.68 5.12 -10.69
N ILE A 220 -36.80 4.61 -9.82
CA ILE A 220 -36.94 4.75 -8.36
C ILE A 220 -37.03 6.23 -7.96
N GLN A 221 -36.29 7.11 -8.63
CA GLN A 221 -36.31 8.56 -8.36
C GLN A 221 -37.69 9.17 -8.66
N GLN A 222 -38.32 8.80 -9.77
CA GLN A 222 -39.67 9.28 -10.08
C GLN A 222 -40.69 8.68 -9.12
N LEU A 223 -40.54 7.40 -8.74
CA LEU A 223 -41.40 6.76 -7.75
C LEU A 223 -41.28 7.40 -6.37
N SER A 224 -40.07 7.82 -5.96
CA SER A 224 -39.85 8.45 -4.66
C SER A 224 -40.42 9.87 -4.57
N ASN A 225 -40.53 10.56 -5.70
CA ASN A 225 -41.05 11.92 -5.80
C ASN A 225 -42.54 11.98 -6.15
N ALA A 226 -43.16 10.83 -6.40
CA ALA A 226 -44.58 10.74 -6.75
C ALA A 226 -45.46 11.16 -5.57
N SER A 227 -46.44 12.00 -5.82
CA SER A 227 -47.43 12.40 -4.82
C SER A 227 -48.41 11.26 -4.54
N ILE A 228 -49.11 11.32 -3.40
CA ILE A 228 -50.13 10.32 -3.03
C ILE A 228 -51.21 10.22 -4.11
N GLN A 229 -51.62 11.35 -4.70
CA GLN A 229 -52.64 11.41 -5.77
C GLN A 229 -52.20 10.71 -7.05
N GLU A 230 -50.90 10.70 -7.36
CA GLU A 230 -50.35 10.02 -8.54
C GLU A 230 -50.16 8.51 -8.31
N LEU A 231 -49.97 8.10 -7.05
CA LEU A 231 -49.81 6.70 -6.64
C LEU A 231 -51.15 5.98 -6.47
N GLU A 232 -52.19 6.68 -5.99
CA GLU A 232 -53.51 6.12 -5.68
C GLU A 232 -54.16 5.33 -6.85
N PRO A 233 -54.14 5.81 -8.12
CA PRO A 233 -54.71 5.09 -9.26
C PRO A 233 -54.06 3.72 -9.53
N VAL A 234 -52.82 3.50 -9.05
CA VAL A 234 -52.04 2.29 -9.34
C VAL A 234 -52.14 1.28 -8.20
N VAL A 235 -52.17 1.73 -6.94
CA VAL A 235 -52.05 0.83 -5.77
C VAL A 235 -53.17 0.94 -4.74
N GLY A 236 -54.05 1.94 -4.87
CA GLY A 236 -55.10 2.31 -3.92
C GLY A 236 -54.60 3.18 -2.77
N GLN A 237 -55.52 3.91 -2.13
CA GLN A 237 -55.20 5.00 -1.18
C GLN A 237 -54.31 4.59 -0.01
N SER A 238 -54.63 3.47 0.66
CA SER A 238 -53.85 3.00 1.81
C SER A 238 -52.40 2.65 1.44
N VAL A 239 -52.20 2.01 0.28
CA VAL A 239 -50.86 1.64 -0.17
C VAL A 239 -50.10 2.86 -0.71
N ALA A 240 -50.78 3.80 -1.38
CA ALA A 240 -50.19 5.06 -1.82
C ALA A 240 -49.64 5.87 -0.63
N GLN A 241 -50.41 5.96 0.47
CA GLN A 241 -49.96 6.59 1.71
C GLN A 241 -48.74 5.87 2.32
N HIS A 242 -48.73 4.53 2.35
CA HIS A 242 -47.59 3.76 2.84
C HIS A 242 -46.33 3.96 1.99
N ILE A 243 -46.45 3.99 0.66
CA ILE A 243 -45.33 4.22 -0.26
C ILE A 243 -44.78 5.65 -0.06
N HIS A 244 -45.66 6.66 -0.06
CA HIS A 244 -45.22 8.05 0.14
C HIS A 244 -44.56 8.22 1.52
N ALA A 245 -45.18 7.69 2.58
CA ALA A 245 -44.60 7.73 3.92
C ALA A 245 -43.26 6.97 3.99
N PHE A 246 -43.09 5.87 3.26
CA PHE A 246 -41.82 5.15 3.19
C PHE A 246 -40.68 6.01 2.64
N PHE A 247 -40.95 6.89 1.66
CA PHE A 247 -39.94 7.77 1.08
C PHE A 247 -39.76 9.09 1.85
N THR A 248 -40.81 9.67 2.42
CA THR A 248 -40.76 11.02 3.03
C THR A 248 -40.57 11.01 4.54
N ARG A 249 -40.77 9.88 5.23
CA ARG A 249 -40.57 9.81 6.68
C ARG A 249 -39.07 9.88 6.98
N SER A 250 -38.65 11.00 7.56
CA SER A 250 -37.33 11.13 8.17
C SER A 250 -37.20 10.12 9.33
N ARG A 251 -36.06 9.42 9.38
CA ARG A 251 -35.69 8.59 10.54
C ARG A 251 -35.19 9.46 11.68
#